data_AF-A0AAW0X279-F1
#
_entry.id   AF-A0AAW0X279-F1
#
_cell.length_a   1.000
_cell.length_b   1.000
_cell.length_c   1.000
_cell.angle_alpha   90.00
_cell.angle_beta   90.00
_cell.angle_gamma   90.00
#
_symmetry.space_group_name_H-M   'P 1'
#
loop_
_entity.id
_entity.type
_entity.pdbx_description
1 polymer ?
#
loop_
_entity_poly.entity_id
_entity_poly.type
_entity_poly.pdbx_seq_one_letter_code
_entity_poly.pdbx_strand_id
1 'polypeptide(L)'
;QISTALLKLYFTKNDEKILKKSCDDIKSGLDVFETELIKRGTKFFGGDTPGMLDYMIWPWAERLPMVEMIARNNALLNQDRFPKMLPWMVDMMEDNAVKTVYLPPEAHLKFLTTLNPDNSRLRSLL
;
A
#
# COMPACT_ATOMS: atom_id res chain seq x y z
N GLN A 1 4.71 -10.23 -8.41
CA GLN A 1 3.24 -10.40 -8.26
C GLN A 1 2.57 -9.15 -7.70
N ILE A 2 3.05 -8.51 -6.62
CA ILE A 2 2.45 -7.26 -6.10
C ILE A 2 2.77 -6.03 -6.97
N SER A 3 3.97 -5.94 -7.56
CA SER A 3 4.32 -4.90 -8.53
C SER A 3 3.36 -4.85 -9.73
N THR A 4 2.94 -6.01 -10.22
CA THR A 4 1.97 -6.14 -11.32
C THR A 4 0.58 -5.64 -10.94
N ALA A 5 0.14 -5.89 -9.70
CA ALA A 5 -1.18 -5.44 -9.22
C ALA A 5 -1.26 -3.90 -9.12
N LEU A 6 -0.21 -3.27 -8.59
CA LEU A 6 -0.13 -1.80 -8.51
C LEU A 6 -0.06 -1.15 -9.89
N LEU A 7 0.72 -1.72 -10.82
CA LEU A 7 0.77 -1.26 -12.20
C LEU A 7 -0.59 -1.38 -12.88
N LYS A 8 -1.25 -2.53 -12.72
CA LYS A 8 -2.59 -2.76 -13.26
C LYS A 8 -3.58 -1.71 -12.76
N LEU A 9 -3.63 -1.48 -11.44
CA LEU A 9 -4.46 -0.43 -10.83
C LEU A 9 -4.20 0.94 -11.45
N TYR A 10 -2.94 1.32 -11.60
CA TYR A 10 -2.56 2.62 -12.18
C TYR A 10 -2.97 2.75 -13.66
N PHE A 11 -2.80 1.71 -14.47
CA PHE A 11 -3.18 1.75 -15.89
C PHE A 11 -4.69 1.68 -16.10
N THR A 12 -5.43 1.03 -15.21
CA THR A 12 -6.88 0.88 -15.31
C THR A 12 -7.65 1.92 -14.51
N LYS A 13 -6.99 2.95 -13.96
CA LYS A 13 -7.63 3.98 -13.10
C LYS A 13 -8.77 4.77 -13.76
N ASN A 14 -8.86 4.74 -15.09
CA ASN A 14 -9.93 5.40 -15.85
C ASN A 14 -11.13 4.48 -16.13
N ASP A 15 -10.99 3.17 -15.90
CA ASP A 15 -12.11 2.21 -15.95
C ASP A 15 -12.62 1.98 -14.52
N GLU A 16 -13.78 2.56 -14.20
CA GLU A 16 -14.34 2.50 -12.85
C GLU A 16 -14.64 1.08 -12.37
N LYS A 17 -15.07 0.20 -13.28
CA LYS A 17 -15.41 -1.19 -12.94
C LYS A 17 -14.15 -1.96 -12.58
N ILE A 18 -13.09 -1.82 -13.36
CA ILE A 18 -11.81 -2.48 -13.09
C ILE A 18 -11.12 -1.87 -11.87
N LEU A 19 -11.20 -0.54 -11.69
CA LEU A 19 -10.67 0.14 -10.52
C LEU A 19 -11.35 -0.38 -9.25
N LYS A 20 -12.69 -0.43 -9.22
CA LYS A 20 -13.44 -0.96 -8.08
C LYS A 20 -13.03 -2.40 -7.77
N LYS A 21 -12.99 -3.28 -8.77
CA LYS A 21 -12.55 -4.67 -8.57
C LYS A 21 -11.15 -4.75 -7.98
N SER A 22 -10.22 -3.95 -8.50
CA SER A 22 -8.84 -3.93 -8.03
C SER A 22 -8.75 -3.45 -6.57
N CYS A 23 -9.56 -2.46 -6.18
CA CYS A 23 -9.67 -2.04 -4.79
C CYS A 23 -10.24 -3.15 -3.90
N ASP A 24 -11.28 -3.87 -4.36
CA ASP A 24 -11.86 -4.99 -3.61
C ASP A 24 -10.85 -6.14 -3.44
N ASP A 25 -10.06 -6.44 -4.47
CA ASP A 25 -8.98 -7.44 -4.42
C ASP A 25 -7.89 -7.03 -3.40
N ILE A 26 -7.49 -5.75 -3.38
CA ILE A 26 -6.52 -5.23 -2.39
C ILE A 26 -7.10 -5.32 -0.97
N LYS A 27 -8.33 -4.87 -0.76
CA LYS A 27 -9.00 -4.95 0.56
C LYS A 27 -9.05 -6.40 1.06
N SER A 28 -9.37 -7.35 0.19
CA SER A 28 -9.40 -8.78 0.51
C SER A 28 -8.03 -9.33 0.90
N GLY A 29 -6.96 -8.86 0.25
CA GLY A 29 -5.59 -9.17 0.64
C GLY A 29 -5.22 -8.61 2.01
N LEU A 30 -5.69 -7.40 2.34
CA LEU A 30 -5.47 -6.76 3.63
C LEU A 30 -6.21 -7.46 4.78
N ASP A 31 -7.37 -8.08 4.51
CA ASP A 31 -8.13 -8.81 5.54
C ASP A 31 -7.32 -9.94 6.19
N VAL A 32 -6.37 -10.53 5.45
CA VAL A 32 -5.47 -11.57 5.98
C VAL A 32 -4.59 -11.00 7.10
N PHE A 33 -4.03 -9.82 6.88
CA PHE A 33 -3.17 -9.13 7.86
C PHE A 33 -3.97 -8.60 9.04
N GLU A 34 -5.15 -8.03 8.78
CA GLU A 34 -6.07 -7.57 9.82
C GLU A 34 -6.49 -8.72 10.74
N THR A 35 -6.93 -9.84 10.16
CA THR A 35 -7.34 -11.03 10.92
C THR A 35 -6.22 -11.55 11.79
N GLU A 36 -4.99 -11.59 11.27
CA GLU A 36 -3.83 -12.05 12.03
C GLU A 36 -3.46 -11.08 13.16
N LEU A 37 -3.49 -9.76 12.94
CA LEU A 37 -3.28 -8.78 14.01
C LEU A 37 -4.35 -8.86 15.09
N ILE A 38 -5.63 -9.01 14.72
CA ILE A 38 -6.73 -9.22 15.67
C ILE A 38 -6.48 -10.49 16.50
N LYS A 39 -6.13 -11.60 15.84
CA LYS A 39 -5.89 -12.89 16.48
C LYS A 39 -4.71 -12.85 17.45
N ARG A 40 -3.61 -12.17 17.08
CA ARG A 40 -2.45 -12.01 17.95
C ARG A 40 -2.76 -11.09 19.14
N GLY A 41 -3.56 -10.05 18.92
CA GLY A 41 -3.88 -9.05 19.94
C GLY A 41 -2.69 -8.18 20.34
N THR A 42 -1.59 -8.23 19.58
CA THR A 42 -0.35 -7.50 19.81
C THR A 42 -0.31 -6.20 19.02
N LYS A 43 0.64 -5.32 19.38
CA LYS A 43 0.86 -4.04 18.69
C LYS A 43 1.42 -4.25 17.28
N PHE A 44 2.40 -5.13 17.16
CA PHE A 44 3.07 -5.52 15.93
C PHE A 44 2.87 -7.01 15.66
N PHE A 45 3.14 -7.46 14.44
CA PHE A 45 3.22 -8.90 14.17
C PHE A 45 4.31 -9.55 15.02
N GLY A 46 5.40 -8.84 15.31
CA GLY A 46 6.48 -9.25 16.20
C GLY A 46 6.18 -9.20 17.72
N GLY A 47 4.99 -8.75 18.13
CA GLY A 47 4.65 -8.57 19.55
C GLY A 47 4.60 -7.10 19.94
N ASP A 48 5.33 -6.72 20.99
CA ASP A 48 5.36 -5.34 21.51
C ASP A 48 6.29 -4.42 20.71
N THR A 49 7.23 -5.00 19.97
CA THR A 49 8.18 -4.30 19.09
C THR A 49 8.13 -4.87 17.67
N PRO A 50 8.48 -4.08 16.62
CA PRO A 50 8.54 -4.59 15.26
C PRO A 50 9.47 -5.79 15.14
N GLY A 51 8.96 -6.87 14.56
CA GLY A 51 9.72 -8.08 14.25
C GLY A 51 10.00 -8.21 12.76
N MET A 52 10.63 -9.32 12.38
CA MET A 52 10.96 -9.59 10.98
C MET A 52 9.73 -9.57 10.05
N LEU A 53 8.58 -10.07 10.53
CA LEU A 53 7.35 -10.07 9.75
C LEU A 53 6.85 -8.65 9.47
N ASP A 54 6.94 -7.74 10.45
CA ASP A 54 6.58 -6.33 10.26
C ASP A 54 7.42 -5.68 9.17
N TYR A 55 8.74 -5.87 9.23
CA TYR A 55 9.66 -5.34 8.21
C TYR A 55 9.48 -5.95 6.83
N MET A 56 9.01 -7.20 6.73
CA MET A 56 8.70 -7.84 5.44
C MET A 56 7.40 -7.32 4.82
N ILE A 57 6.42 -6.94 5.65
CA ILE A 57 5.12 -6.43 5.19
C ILE A 57 5.21 -4.93 4.88
N TRP A 58 5.94 -4.17 5.69
CA TRP A 58 5.99 -2.70 5.65
C TRP A 58 6.19 -2.10 4.24
N PRO A 59 7.15 -2.55 3.40
CA PRO A 59 7.38 -1.96 2.08
C PRO A 59 6.16 -1.99 1.15
N TRP A 60 5.21 -2.90 1.41
CA TRP A 60 3.96 -3.01 0.68
C TRP A 60 2.87 -2.14 1.31
N ALA A 61 2.80 -2.12 2.64
CA ALA A 61 1.85 -1.27 3.38
C ALA A 61 2.12 0.23 3.17
N GLU A 62 3.38 0.64 3.10
CA GLU A 62 3.81 2.02 2.82
C GLU A 62 3.20 2.57 1.53
N ARG A 63 2.90 1.68 0.56
CA ARG A 63 2.35 2.05 -0.74
C ARG A 63 0.83 2.24 -0.72
N LEU A 64 0.13 1.83 0.33
CA LEU A 64 -1.33 1.89 0.39
C LEU A 64 -1.90 3.32 0.30
N PRO A 65 -1.29 4.36 0.90
CA PRO A 65 -1.76 5.73 0.71
C PRO A 65 -1.68 6.19 -0.76
N MET A 66 -0.66 5.78 -1.50
CA MET A 66 -0.60 6.04 -2.96
C MET A 66 -1.75 5.33 -3.70
N VAL A 67 -2.09 4.08 -3.31
CA VAL A 67 -3.23 3.36 -3.89
C VAL A 67 -4.52 4.12 -3.63
N GLU A 68 -4.73 4.67 -2.43
CA GLU A 68 -5.88 5.51 -2.08
C GLU A 68 -5.99 6.75 -2.99
N MET A 69 -4.86 7.43 -3.24
CA MET A 69 -4.79 8.56 -4.18
C MET A 69 -5.20 8.16 -5.60
N ILE A 70 -4.72 7.01 -6.10
CA ILE A 70 -5.09 6.50 -7.43
C ILE A 70 -6.57 6.12 -7.49
N ALA A 71 -7.08 5.55 -6.40
CA ALA A 71 -8.47 5.11 -6.27
C ALA A 71 -9.46 6.28 -6.08
N ARG A 72 -8.99 7.54 -6.10
CA ARG A 72 -9.83 8.73 -5.87
C ARG A 72 -10.54 8.68 -4.51
N ASN A 73 -9.83 8.23 -3.47
CA ASN A 73 -10.33 8.10 -2.10
C ASN A 73 -11.55 7.18 -1.95
N ASN A 74 -11.56 6.03 -2.64
CA ASN A 74 -12.61 5.02 -2.54
C ASN A 74 -12.55 4.18 -1.23
N ALA A 75 -12.05 4.79 -0.16
CA ALA A 75 -11.95 4.25 1.19
C ALA A 75 -11.31 2.85 1.22
N LEU A 76 -10.13 2.68 0.60
CA LEU A 76 -9.34 1.45 0.78
C LEU A 76 -8.96 1.27 2.24
N LEU A 77 -8.49 2.34 2.88
CA LEU A 77 -8.07 2.35 4.27
C LEU A 77 -9.19 2.93 5.13
N ASN A 78 -10.15 2.10 5.52
CA ASN A 78 -11.22 2.51 6.42
C ASN A 78 -11.07 1.86 7.81
N GLN A 79 -11.38 2.63 8.85
CA GLN A 79 -11.23 2.21 10.24
C GLN A 79 -12.19 1.09 10.63
N ASP A 80 -13.38 1.04 10.01
CA ASP A 80 -14.40 0.04 10.32
C ASP A 80 -13.97 -1.38 9.93
N ARG A 81 -13.22 -1.52 8.83
CA ARG A 81 -12.72 -2.79 8.31
C ARG A 81 -11.31 -3.11 8.79
N PHE A 82 -10.46 -2.10 8.98
CA PHE A 82 -9.05 -2.28 9.33
C PHE A 82 -8.67 -1.64 10.68
N PRO A 83 -9.39 -1.96 11.78
CA PRO A 83 -9.16 -1.33 13.08
C PRO A 83 -7.79 -1.65 13.70
N LYS A 84 -7.11 -2.72 13.30
CA LYS A 84 -5.75 -3.06 13.78
C LYS A 84 -4.66 -2.69 12.79
N MET A 85 -4.89 -2.87 11.49
CA MET A 85 -3.92 -2.55 10.45
C MET A 85 -3.59 -1.04 10.46
N LEU A 86 -4.60 -0.17 10.54
CA LEU A 86 -4.36 1.28 10.49
C LEU A 86 -3.47 1.78 11.65
N PRO A 87 -3.74 1.43 12.93
CA PRO A 87 -2.81 1.73 14.02
C PRO A 87 -1.43 1.11 13.82
N TRP A 88 -1.35 -0.14 13.35
CA TRP A 88 -0.07 -0.79 13.05
C TRP A 88 0.75 0.01 12.02
N MET A 89 0.12 0.60 10.99
CA MET A 89 0.84 1.44 10.03
C MET A 89 1.41 2.71 10.68
N VAL A 90 0.62 3.35 11.56
CA VAL A 90 1.06 4.53 12.31
C VAL A 90 2.22 4.16 13.24
N ASP A 91 2.13 3.03 13.93
CA ASP A 91 3.16 2.56 14.83
C ASP A 91 4.45 2.14 14.10
N MET A 92 4.34 1.55 12.91
CA MET A 92 5.49 1.25 12.05
C MET A 92 6.18 2.52 11.56
N MET A 93 5.43 3.57 11.26
CA MET A 93 6.00 4.89 10.92
C MET A 93 6.79 5.50 12.07
N GLU A 94 6.60 5.06 13.32
CA GLU A 94 7.36 5.53 14.46
C GLU A 94 8.73 4.86 14.63
N ASP A 95 8.93 3.69 14.00
CA ASP A 95 10.18 2.94 14.05
C ASP A 95 11.32 3.64 13.30
N ASN A 96 12.53 3.61 13.87
CA ASN A 96 13.69 4.31 13.31
C ASN A 96 14.16 3.73 11.97
N ALA A 97 14.13 2.39 11.82
CA ALA A 97 14.56 1.75 10.58
C ALA A 97 13.59 2.09 9.45
N VAL A 98 12.28 2.07 9.74
CA VAL A 98 11.22 2.49 8.82
C VAL A 98 11.37 3.95 8.42
N LYS A 99 11.45 4.88 9.38
CA LYS A 99 11.60 6.32 9.12
C LYS A 99 12.77 6.64 8.19
N THR A 100 13.89 5.93 8.35
CA THR A 100 15.12 6.17 7.59
C THR A 100 14.97 5.87 6.10
N VAL A 101 14.12 4.89 5.75
CA VAL A 101 13.94 4.44 4.35
C VAL A 101 12.57 4.80 3.77
N TYR A 102 11.73 5.49 4.55
CA TYR A 102 10.39 5.84 4.16
C TYR A 102 10.36 6.72 2.90
N LEU A 103 9.45 6.38 1.99
CA LEU A 103 9.16 7.18 0.81
C LEU A 103 7.73 7.72 0.86
N PRO A 104 7.51 9.03 0.63
CA PRO A 104 6.18 9.61 0.66
C PRO A 104 5.32 9.07 -0.50
N PRO A 105 3.98 9.04 -0.36
CA PRO A 105 3.08 8.49 -1.37
C PRO A 105 3.24 9.13 -2.75
N GLU A 106 3.55 10.43 -2.80
CA GLU A 106 3.79 11.20 -4.02
C GLU A 106 5.04 10.73 -4.76
N ALA A 107 6.08 10.26 -4.06
CA ALA A 107 7.27 9.72 -4.69
C ALA A 107 6.96 8.40 -5.42
N HIS A 108 6.18 7.52 -4.77
CA HIS A 108 5.70 6.29 -5.39
C HIS A 108 4.78 6.57 -6.59
N LEU A 109 3.85 7.53 -6.44
CA LEU A 109 2.97 7.94 -7.54
C LEU A 109 3.77 8.52 -8.72
N LYS A 110 4.73 9.40 -8.43
CA LYS A 110 5.62 9.98 -9.44
C LYS A 110 6.37 8.88 -10.19
N PHE A 111 6.92 7.89 -9.49
CA PHE A 111 7.56 6.74 -10.15
C PHE A 111 6.59 6.03 -11.09
N LEU A 112 5.36 5.70 -10.66
CA LEU A 112 4.37 5.06 -11.54
C LEU A 112 4.01 5.91 -12.76
N THR A 113 3.95 7.24 -12.63
CA THR A 113 3.68 8.12 -13.77
C THR A 113 4.78 8.08 -14.82
N THR A 114 6.03 7.79 -14.44
CA THR A 114 7.13 7.61 -15.42
C THR A 114 6.96 6.38 -16.29
N LEU A 115 6.19 5.39 -15.83
CA LEU A 115 5.93 4.14 -16.55
C LEU A 115 4.77 4.27 -17.53
N ASN A 116 4.08 5.41 -17.57
CA ASN A 116 3.04 5.67 -18.55
C ASN A 116 3.67 5.75 -19.97
N PRO A 117 3.25 4.94 -20.95
CA PRO A 117 3.79 4.97 -22.31
C PRO A 117 3.76 6.36 -22.97
N ASP A 118 2.82 7.21 -22.57
CA ASP A 118 2.68 8.58 -23.07
C ASP A 118 3.65 9.57 -22.40
N ASN A 119 4.40 9.16 -21.38
CA ASN A 119 5.40 9.99 -20.72
C ASN A 119 6.68 10.04 -21.59
N SER A 120 6.81 11.11 -22.36
CA SER A 120 7.83 11.34 -23.40
C SER A 120 9.29 11.23 -22.95
N ARG A 121 9.58 11.14 -21.64
CA ARG A 121 10.95 11.01 -21.11
C ARG A 121 11.63 9.67 -21.46
N LEU A 122 10.87 8.58 -21.61
CA LEU A 122 11.45 7.28 -21.98
C LEU A 122 11.88 7.18 -23.45
N ARG A 123 11.41 8.07 -24.33
CA ARG A 123 11.84 8.11 -25.75
C ARG A 123 13.23 8.70 -25.98
N SER A 124 13.83 9.33 -24.96
CA SER A 124 15.16 9.96 -25.07
C SER A 124 16.31 9.08 -24.57
N LEU A 125 16.00 7.88 -24.05
CA LEU A 125 16.95 6.93 -23.47
C LEU A 125 16.87 5.53 -24.12
N LEU A 126 16.11 5.40 -25.21
CA LEU A 126 16.10 4.26 -26.16
C LEU A 126 16.39 4.80 -27.55
#